data_AF-A0A924YXC7-F1
#
_entry.id   AF-A0A924YXC7-F1
#
_cell.length_a   1.000
_cell.length_b   1.000
_cell.length_c   1.000
_cell.angle_alpha   90.00
_cell.angle_beta   90.00
_cell.angle_gamma   90.00
#
_symmetry.space_group_name_H-M   'P 1'
#
loop_
_entity.id
_entity.type
_entity.pdbx_description
1 polymer ?
#
loop_
_entity_poly.entity_id
_entity_poly.type
_entity_poly.pdbx_seq_one_letter_code
_entity_poly.pdbx_strand_id
1 'polypeptide(L)'
;MKIEQRHEWVLTAEAAIEIQQTLRKEVITHDRFGVVNYVAGVGVGFEADGTVTRAAVAVLSYPELQLCDQAIARRPTTFPYIPGFLSFREVPAVLDALAAVKIVPDLLLCDGQGIAHPRRFGIACHLGVLTNLPLIGVAKSRLIGKHADVPDIRGTWEPLSDRCETIGAVLKTRPNTPPLYISLGHRISLETAIAYVMGCTTKYRLPKTARFAHELASG
;
A
#
# COMPACT_ATOMS: atom_id res chain seq x y z
N MET A 1 -2.22 17.68 4.15
CA MET A 1 -3.16 17.36 3.04
C MET A 1 -4.56 17.12 3.59
N LYS A 2 -5.61 17.11 2.73
CA LYS A 2 -6.98 16.79 3.16
C LYS A 2 -7.13 15.28 3.33
N ILE A 3 -7.46 14.84 4.54
CA ILE A 3 -7.83 13.47 4.85
C ILE A 3 -9.34 13.46 5.09
N GLU A 4 -10.06 12.60 4.39
CA GLU A 4 -11.50 12.45 4.54
C GLU A 4 -11.79 11.36 5.58
N GLN A 5 -12.21 11.75 6.79
CA GLN A 5 -12.68 10.78 7.77
C GLN A 5 -14.07 10.27 7.33
N ARG A 6 -14.13 9.06 6.76
CA ARG A 6 -15.36 8.48 6.17
C ARG A 6 -16.16 7.58 7.11
N HIS A 7 -15.56 7.17 8.23
CA HIS A 7 -16.17 6.29 9.23
C HIS A 7 -15.41 6.42 10.56
N GLU A 8 -15.98 5.91 11.65
CA GLU A 8 -15.25 5.72 12.90
C GLU A 8 -14.39 4.45 12.86
N TRP A 9 -13.31 4.42 13.63
CA TRP A 9 -12.47 3.23 13.76
C TRP A 9 -13.14 2.21 14.69
N VAL A 10 -13.82 1.24 14.09
CA VAL A 10 -14.52 0.17 14.78
C VAL A 10 -13.56 -0.87 15.36
N LEU A 11 -14.01 -1.59 16.40
CA LEU A 11 -13.20 -2.59 17.11
C LEU A 11 -13.61 -4.05 16.81
N THR A 12 -14.69 -4.27 16.06
CA THR A 12 -15.22 -5.60 15.73
C THR A 12 -15.03 -5.94 14.26
N ALA A 13 -14.91 -7.22 13.96
CA ALA A 13 -14.74 -7.69 12.58
C ALA A 13 -16.01 -7.47 11.75
N GLU A 14 -17.19 -7.62 12.36
CA GLU A 14 -18.50 -7.46 11.72
C GLU A 14 -18.67 -6.03 11.19
N ALA A 15 -18.46 -5.03 12.04
CA ALA A 15 -18.55 -3.62 11.64
C ALA A 15 -17.46 -3.25 10.62
N ALA A 16 -16.26 -3.84 10.76
CA ALA A 16 -15.18 -3.63 9.79
C ALA A 16 -15.53 -4.18 8.40
N ILE A 17 -16.25 -5.31 8.30
CA ILE A 17 -16.74 -5.86 7.03
C ILE A 17 -17.69 -4.87 6.34
N GLU A 18 -18.63 -4.28 7.09
CA GLU A 18 -19.60 -3.32 6.54
C GLU A 18 -18.90 -2.09 5.93
N ILE A 19 -17.89 -1.57 6.63
CA ILE A 19 -17.05 -0.47 6.13
C ILE A 19 -16.33 -0.89 4.84
N GLN A 20 -15.68 -2.07 4.82
CA GLN A 20 -14.99 -2.57 3.63
C GLN A 20 -15.95 -2.73 2.43
N GLN A 21 -17.15 -3.26 2.65
CA GLN A 21 -18.16 -3.47 1.58
C GLN A 21 -18.77 -2.16 1.08
N THR A 22 -18.82 -1.14 1.93
CA THR A 22 -19.30 0.19 1.54
C THR A 22 -18.23 0.92 0.73
N LEU A 23 -17.03 1.07 1.29
CA LEU A 23 -15.97 1.89 0.70
C LEU A 23 -15.32 1.26 -0.53
N ARG A 24 -15.38 -0.06 -0.72
CA ARG A 24 -14.87 -0.70 -1.95
C ARG A 24 -15.51 -0.18 -3.22
N LYS A 25 -16.73 0.35 -3.14
CA LYS A 25 -17.47 0.92 -4.29
C LYS A 25 -16.88 2.25 -4.75
N GLU A 26 -16.06 2.88 -3.92
CA GLU A 26 -15.40 4.16 -4.20
C GLU A 26 -14.00 3.98 -4.80
N VAL A 27 -13.51 2.74 -4.87
CA VAL A 27 -12.20 2.45 -5.46
C VAL A 27 -12.25 2.69 -6.97
N ILE A 28 -11.37 3.58 -7.43
CA ILE A 28 -11.16 3.86 -8.86
C ILE A 28 -9.99 3.01 -9.34
N THR A 29 -10.20 2.16 -10.35
CA THR A 29 -9.21 1.20 -10.88
C THR A 29 -8.61 1.62 -12.23
N HIS A 30 -8.72 2.90 -12.58
CA HIS A 30 -8.08 3.51 -13.74
C HIS A 30 -7.32 4.78 -13.32
N ASP A 31 -6.40 5.21 -14.16
CA ASP A 31 -5.54 6.36 -13.88
C ASP A 31 -6.38 7.65 -13.74
N ARG A 32 -6.27 8.29 -12.57
CA ARG A 32 -6.93 9.56 -12.27
C ARG A 32 -6.04 10.45 -11.42
N PHE A 33 -4.93 10.91 -11.96
CA PHE A 33 -3.97 11.80 -11.29
C PHE A 33 -3.14 12.57 -12.33
N GLY A 34 -2.43 13.59 -11.88
CA GLY A 34 -1.59 14.43 -12.73
C GLY A 34 -0.14 13.93 -12.79
N VAL A 35 0.79 14.87 -13.04
CA VAL A 35 2.22 14.59 -13.01
C VAL A 35 2.64 14.16 -11.60
N VAL A 36 3.48 13.10 -11.52
CA VAL A 36 4.05 12.60 -10.28
C VAL A 36 5.46 13.15 -10.11
N ASN A 37 5.63 14.08 -9.18
CA ASN A 37 6.92 14.62 -8.77
C ASN A 37 7.41 14.00 -7.46
N TYR A 38 6.47 13.56 -6.61
CA TYR A 38 6.76 12.95 -5.31
C TYR A 38 6.03 11.62 -5.13
N VAL A 39 6.80 10.59 -4.77
CA VAL A 39 6.28 9.27 -4.40
C VAL A 39 6.53 9.03 -2.91
N ALA A 40 5.58 8.45 -2.20
CA ALA A 40 5.75 8.15 -0.78
C ALA A 40 5.58 6.66 -0.47
N GLY A 41 6.51 6.15 0.35
CA GLY A 41 6.41 4.81 0.94
C GLY A 41 5.73 4.88 2.28
N VAL A 42 4.82 3.94 2.53
CA VAL A 42 4.18 3.73 3.83
C VAL A 42 4.65 2.41 4.42
N GLY A 43 5.10 2.46 5.67
CA GLY A 43 5.56 1.30 6.44
C GLY A 43 5.02 1.36 7.85
N VAL A 44 4.71 0.19 8.42
CA VAL A 44 4.19 0.07 9.78
C VAL A 44 4.95 -1.02 10.52
N GLY A 45 5.30 -0.72 11.76
CA GLY A 45 5.87 -1.63 12.73
C GLY A 45 5.05 -1.62 14.01
N PHE A 46 5.39 -2.53 14.91
CA PHE A 46 4.75 -2.63 16.22
C PHE A 46 5.81 -2.56 17.32
N GLU A 47 5.56 -1.71 18.30
CA GLU A 47 6.39 -1.52 19.51
C GLU A 47 5.64 -2.10 20.73
N ALA A 48 6.34 -2.20 21.87
CA ALA A 48 5.77 -2.59 23.16
C ALA A 48 4.91 -3.88 23.06
N ASP A 49 5.51 -4.95 22.54
CA ASP A 49 4.88 -6.27 22.34
C ASP A 49 3.56 -6.23 21.56
N GLY A 50 3.43 -5.29 20.62
CA GLY A 50 2.25 -5.18 19.76
C GLY A 50 1.22 -4.17 20.24
N THR A 51 1.39 -3.55 21.40
CA THR A 51 0.42 -2.59 21.98
C THR A 51 0.51 -1.19 21.38
N VAL A 52 1.59 -0.88 20.67
CA VAL A 52 1.77 0.41 19.97
C VAL A 52 2.01 0.16 18.48
N THR A 53 1.15 0.72 17.64
CA THR A 53 1.34 0.79 16.19
C THR A 53 2.24 2.00 15.88
N ARG A 54 3.33 1.76 15.17
CA ARG A 54 4.30 2.78 14.75
C ARG A 54 4.29 2.87 13.23
N ALA A 55 3.71 3.92 12.68
CA ALA A 55 3.65 4.16 11.25
C ALA A 55 4.73 5.15 10.80
N ALA A 56 5.29 4.93 9.63
CA ALA A 56 6.25 5.80 8.99
C ALA A 56 5.85 6.10 7.54
N VAL A 57 6.09 7.34 7.13
CA VAL A 57 5.95 7.81 5.75
C VAL A 57 7.31 8.38 5.33
N ALA A 58 7.78 7.97 4.16
CA ALA A 58 8.97 8.53 3.53
C ALA A 58 8.59 9.07 2.14
N VAL A 59 8.72 10.39 1.94
CA VAL A 59 8.44 11.08 0.68
C VAL A 59 9.74 11.26 -0.10
N LEU A 60 9.76 10.77 -1.33
CA LEU A 60 10.91 10.83 -2.22
C LEU A 60 10.56 11.61 -3.49
N SER A 61 11.53 12.32 -4.06
CA SER A 61 11.42 12.86 -5.42
C SER A 61 11.28 11.73 -6.44
N TYR A 62 10.63 12.01 -7.56
CA TYR A 62 10.50 11.11 -8.69
C TYR A 62 10.88 11.84 -9.98
N PRO A 63 11.75 11.25 -10.83
CA PRO A 63 12.24 9.87 -10.82
C PRO A 63 13.54 9.61 -10.01
N GLU A 64 14.15 10.62 -9.38
CA GLU A 64 15.50 10.47 -8.77
C GLU A 64 15.51 9.64 -7.47
N LEU A 65 14.35 9.48 -6.84
CA LEU A 65 14.15 8.74 -5.60
C LEU A 65 15.02 9.28 -4.45
N GLN A 66 15.21 10.60 -4.36
CA GLN A 66 15.91 11.24 -3.24
C GLN A 66 14.91 11.47 -2.10
N LEU A 67 15.30 11.17 -0.86
CA LEU A 67 14.44 11.42 0.30
C LEU A 67 14.29 12.94 0.50
N CYS A 68 13.06 13.43 0.48
CA CYS A 68 12.74 14.85 0.59
C CYS A 68 12.02 15.18 1.91
N ASP A 69 11.23 14.25 2.45
CA ASP A 69 10.50 14.43 3.70
C ASP A 69 10.20 13.07 4.35
N GLN A 70 9.97 13.07 5.66
CA GLN A 70 9.55 11.88 6.39
C GLN A 70 8.81 12.25 7.67
N ALA A 71 7.94 11.35 8.11
CA ALA A 71 7.28 11.46 9.40
C ALA A 71 7.03 10.08 10.02
N ILE A 72 6.95 10.07 11.35
CA ILE A 72 6.59 8.90 12.14
C ILE A 72 5.43 9.30 13.05
N ALA A 73 4.45 8.42 13.19
CA ALA A 73 3.40 8.53 14.18
C ALA A 73 3.27 7.25 14.99
N ARG A 74 2.84 7.40 16.24
CA ARG A 74 2.60 6.30 17.17
C ARG A 74 1.18 6.39 17.71
N ARG A 75 0.49 5.26 17.71
CA ARG A 75 -0.85 5.13 18.31
C ARG A 75 -0.98 3.82 19.07
N PRO A 76 -1.84 3.75 20.10
CA PRO A 76 -2.24 2.47 20.67
C PRO A 76 -2.82 1.55 19.60
N THR A 77 -2.39 0.29 19.59
CA THR A 77 -2.95 -0.77 18.74
C THR A 77 -4.28 -1.23 19.33
N THR A 78 -5.39 -0.82 18.74
CA THR A 78 -6.74 -1.15 19.27
C THR A 78 -7.41 -2.31 18.55
N PHE A 79 -7.07 -2.57 17.28
CA PHE A 79 -7.68 -3.64 16.49
C PHE A 79 -6.85 -4.95 16.55
N PRO A 80 -7.47 -6.12 16.81
CA PRO A 80 -6.75 -7.40 16.87
C PRO A 80 -6.16 -7.81 15.51
N TYR A 81 -5.14 -8.65 15.53
CA TYR A 81 -4.55 -9.16 14.28
C TYR A 81 -5.48 -10.22 13.66
N ILE A 82 -6.29 -9.80 12.70
CA ILE A 82 -7.18 -10.67 11.92
C ILE A 82 -6.83 -10.53 10.44
N PRO A 83 -6.44 -11.61 9.74
CA PRO A 83 -6.20 -11.58 8.31
C PRO A 83 -7.38 -10.95 7.54
N GLY A 84 -7.06 -9.98 6.69
CA GLY A 84 -8.03 -9.21 5.92
C GLY A 84 -8.59 -7.96 6.62
N PHE A 85 -8.11 -7.64 7.82
CA PHE A 85 -8.48 -6.42 8.57
C PHE A 85 -7.28 -5.57 8.98
N LEU A 86 -6.10 -5.83 8.41
CA LEU A 86 -4.86 -5.11 8.70
C LEU A 86 -5.04 -3.58 8.64
N SER A 87 -5.84 -3.09 7.69
CA SER A 87 -6.11 -1.66 7.54
C SER A 87 -6.70 -1.02 8.80
N PHE A 88 -7.56 -1.71 9.56
CA PHE A 88 -8.17 -1.14 10.77
C PHE A 88 -7.18 -1.05 11.94
N ARG A 89 -6.12 -1.86 11.88
CA ARG A 89 -5.03 -1.87 12.87
C ARG A 89 -3.98 -0.81 12.57
N GLU A 90 -3.74 -0.50 11.29
CA GLU A 90 -2.57 0.25 10.85
C GLU A 90 -2.88 1.64 10.30
N VAL A 91 -3.95 1.77 9.50
CA VAL A 91 -4.30 3.03 8.83
C VAL A 91 -4.47 4.21 9.80
N PRO A 92 -5.05 4.07 11.02
CA PRO A 92 -5.16 5.21 11.93
C PRO A 92 -3.80 5.87 12.23
N ALA A 93 -2.74 5.09 12.44
CA ALA A 93 -1.41 5.63 12.69
C ALA A 93 -0.76 6.15 11.39
N VAL A 94 -1.02 5.49 10.25
CA VAL A 94 -0.54 5.94 8.94
C VAL A 94 -1.09 7.33 8.59
N LEU A 95 -2.38 7.58 8.85
CA LEU A 95 -3.01 8.89 8.60
C LEU A 95 -2.35 9.99 9.43
N ASP A 96 -2.00 9.73 10.69
CA ASP A 96 -1.29 10.68 11.53
C ASP A 96 0.11 10.99 10.97
N ALA A 97 0.86 9.97 10.53
CA ALA A 97 2.18 10.17 9.91
C ALA A 97 2.07 10.95 8.60
N LEU A 98 1.06 10.64 7.78
CA LEU A 98 0.74 11.33 6.55
C LEU A 98 0.28 12.79 6.76
N ALA A 99 -0.36 13.09 7.89
CA ALA A 99 -0.71 14.46 8.25
C ALA A 99 0.52 15.28 8.70
N ALA A 100 1.57 14.61 9.18
CA ALA A 100 2.78 15.24 9.71
C ALA A 100 3.86 15.54 8.65
N VAL A 101 3.80 14.93 7.46
CA VAL A 101 4.69 15.32 6.35
C VAL A 101 4.27 16.70 5.79
N LYS A 102 5.27 17.51 5.43
CA LYS A 102 5.10 18.83 4.83
C LYS A 102 4.93 18.75 3.31
N ILE A 103 5.62 17.81 2.67
CA ILE A 103 5.47 17.55 1.23
C ILE A 103 4.33 16.57 1.02
N VAL A 104 3.28 17.01 0.34
CA VAL A 104 2.16 16.14 -0.06
C VAL A 104 2.62 15.26 -1.23
N PRO A 105 2.63 13.93 -1.09
CA PRO A 105 3.02 13.05 -2.19
C PRO A 105 1.94 13.00 -3.27
N ASP A 106 2.38 12.83 -4.51
CA ASP A 106 1.49 12.65 -5.66
C ASP A 106 1.02 11.19 -5.81
N LEU A 107 1.81 10.23 -5.30
CA LEU A 107 1.53 8.78 -5.38
C LEU A 107 2.03 8.04 -4.14
N LEU A 108 1.20 7.16 -3.59
CA LEU A 108 1.52 6.33 -2.43
C LEU A 108 1.81 4.87 -2.80
N LEU A 109 2.85 4.29 -2.20
CA LEU A 109 3.20 2.87 -2.27
C LEU A 109 3.13 2.30 -0.85
N CYS A 110 2.24 1.34 -0.63
CA CYS A 110 1.97 0.76 0.68
C CYS A 110 2.44 -0.70 0.75
N ASP A 111 3.12 -1.11 1.83
CA ASP A 111 3.43 -2.52 2.10
C ASP A 111 2.14 -3.26 2.50
N GLY A 112 1.43 -3.78 1.50
CA GLY A 112 0.13 -4.41 1.69
C GLY A 112 -0.63 -4.57 0.39
N GLN A 113 -1.81 -5.19 0.49
CA GLN A 113 -2.66 -5.45 -0.67
C GLN A 113 -3.65 -4.30 -0.91
N GLY A 114 -4.00 -4.07 -2.17
CA GLY A 114 -5.14 -3.27 -2.62
C GLY A 114 -6.33 -4.16 -2.94
N ILE A 115 -6.76 -4.19 -4.21
CA ILE A 115 -7.90 -5.05 -4.62
C ILE A 115 -7.59 -6.55 -4.56
N ALA A 116 -6.32 -6.96 -4.43
CA ALA A 116 -5.92 -8.36 -4.20
C ALA A 116 -6.23 -8.82 -2.76
N HIS A 117 -7.52 -8.78 -2.43
CA HIS A 117 -8.07 -8.96 -1.10
C HIS A 117 -9.40 -9.73 -1.19
N PRO A 118 -9.78 -10.56 -0.20
CA PRO A 118 -11.03 -11.33 -0.22
C PRO A 118 -12.29 -10.49 -0.48
N ARG A 119 -12.24 -9.20 -0.13
CA ARG A 119 -13.34 -8.23 -0.30
C ARG A 119 -13.04 -7.11 -1.30
N ARG A 120 -11.97 -7.26 -2.11
CA ARG A 120 -11.46 -6.21 -3.03
C ARG A 120 -11.15 -4.86 -2.35
N PHE A 121 -10.77 -4.92 -1.07
CA PHE A 121 -10.55 -3.72 -0.26
C PHE A 121 -9.49 -3.96 0.82
N GLY A 122 -8.24 -4.10 0.38
CA GLY A 122 -7.09 -4.15 1.28
C GLY A 122 -6.69 -2.77 1.78
N ILE A 123 -5.60 -2.72 2.56
CA ILE A 123 -5.06 -1.49 3.16
C ILE A 123 -4.77 -0.39 2.13
N ALA A 124 -4.27 -0.77 0.96
CA ALA A 124 -3.99 0.18 -0.11
C ALA A 124 -5.27 0.85 -0.65
N CYS A 125 -6.36 0.10 -0.81
CA CYS A 125 -7.66 0.68 -1.19
C CYS A 125 -8.20 1.58 -0.10
N HIS A 126 -8.14 1.11 1.14
CA HIS A 126 -8.67 1.84 2.28
C HIS A 126 -7.98 3.20 2.44
N LEU A 127 -6.64 3.20 2.48
CA LEU A 127 -5.86 4.42 2.58
C LEU A 127 -6.05 5.33 1.37
N GLY A 128 -6.15 4.78 0.16
CA GLY A 128 -6.36 5.54 -1.07
C GLY A 128 -7.71 6.27 -1.09
N VAL A 129 -8.78 5.63 -0.63
CA VAL A 129 -10.11 6.27 -0.50
C VAL A 129 -10.10 7.37 0.55
N LEU A 130 -9.52 7.15 1.73
CA LEU A 130 -9.49 8.16 2.80
C LEU A 130 -8.61 9.38 2.46
N THR A 131 -7.55 9.19 1.67
CA THR A 131 -6.64 10.27 1.26
C THR A 131 -7.01 10.89 -0.09
N ASN A 132 -7.84 10.20 -0.88
CA ASN A 132 -8.15 10.51 -2.28
C ASN A 132 -6.88 10.67 -3.16
N LEU A 133 -5.77 10.03 -2.78
CA LEU A 133 -4.52 9.98 -3.53
C LEU A 133 -4.43 8.69 -4.35
N PRO A 134 -3.73 8.68 -5.49
CA PRO A 134 -3.44 7.44 -6.18
C PRO A 134 -2.53 6.57 -5.30
N LEU A 135 -2.83 5.27 -5.28
CA LEU A 135 -2.19 4.36 -4.33
C LEU A 135 -2.02 2.96 -4.89
N ILE A 136 -0.83 2.40 -4.69
CA ILE A 136 -0.44 1.04 -5.09
C ILE A 136 -0.17 0.18 -3.86
N GLY A 137 -0.79 -1.01 -3.80
CA GLY A 137 -0.40 -2.06 -2.88
C GLY A 137 0.82 -2.82 -3.41
N VAL A 138 1.88 -2.90 -2.61
CA VAL A 138 3.13 -3.60 -2.91
C VAL A 138 3.39 -4.63 -1.82
N ALA A 139 2.85 -5.84 -1.99
CA ALA A 139 2.96 -6.88 -0.98
C ALA A 139 4.12 -7.86 -1.25
N LYS A 140 4.72 -8.35 -0.16
CA LYS A 140 5.83 -9.32 -0.20
C LYS A 140 5.38 -10.76 -0.43
N SER A 141 4.12 -11.07 -0.20
CA SER A 141 3.51 -12.40 -0.28
C SER A 141 2.08 -12.35 -0.83
N ARG A 142 1.59 -13.50 -1.32
CA ARG A 142 0.23 -13.66 -1.85
C ARG A 142 -0.78 -13.73 -0.71
N LEU A 143 -1.82 -12.89 -0.74
CA LEU A 143 -2.97 -13.03 0.17
C LEU A 143 -4.05 -13.95 -0.43
N ILE A 144 -4.44 -13.71 -1.67
CA ILE A 144 -5.42 -14.49 -2.43
C ILE A 144 -5.03 -14.58 -3.91
N GLY A 145 -5.85 -15.29 -4.71
CA GLY A 145 -5.68 -15.43 -6.15
C GLY A 145 -4.68 -16.51 -6.55
N LYS A 146 -4.59 -16.78 -7.84
CA LYS A 146 -3.67 -17.73 -8.47
C LYS A 146 -2.97 -17.05 -9.64
N HIS A 147 -1.78 -17.51 -9.99
CA HIS A 147 -0.99 -17.02 -11.12
C HIS A 147 -0.17 -18.19 -11.68
N ALA A 148 0.28 -18.05 -12.94
CA ALA A 148 1.28 -18.92 -13.54
C ALA A 148 2.68 -18.60 -12.99
N ASP A 149 3.66 -19.43 -13.32
CA ASP A 149 5.04 -19.16 -12.95
C ASP A 149 5.56 -17.91 -13.66
N VAL A 150 6.09 -16.97 -12.88
CA VAL A 150 6.66 -15.72 -13.42
C VAL A 150 8.10 -15.98 -13.85
N PRO A 151 8.48 -15.65 -15.09
CA PRO A 151 9.87 -15.77 -15.54
C PRO A 151 10.83 -15.04 -14.59
N ASP A 152 12.03 -15.59 -14.36
CA ASP A 152 13.04 -14.95 -13.50
C ASP A 152 13.81 -13.83 -14.21
N ILE A 153 13.07 -12.92 -14.86
CA ILE A 153 13.58 -11.81 -15.65
C ILE A 153 13.04 -10.52 -15.05
N ARG A 154 13.90 -9.52 -14.87
CA ARG A 154 13.48 -8.24 -14.29
C ARG A 154 12.39 -7.58 -15.15
N GLY A 155 11.29 -7.20 -14.53
CA GLY A 155 10.17 -6.50 -15.14
C GLY A 155 9.09 -7.41 -15.73
N THR A 156 9.30 -8.72 -15.80
CA THR A 156 8.23 -9.64 -16.20
C THR A 156 7.21 -9.80 -15.09
N TRP A 157 5.97 -10.08 -15.48
CA TRP A 157 4.90 -10.31 -14.53
C TRP A 157 3.84 -11.24 -15.12
N GLU A 158 3.13 -11.93 -14.24
CA GLU A 158 1.94 -12.72 -14.59
C GLU A 158 0.71 -12.14 -13.89
N PRO A 159 -0.49 -12.21 -14.50
CA PRO A 159 -1.71 -11.73 -13.87
C PRO A 159 -2.03 -12.56 -12.62
N LEU A 160 -2.34 -11.88 -11.53
CA LEU A 160 -2.90 -12.50 -10.33
C LEU A 160 -4.43 -12.53 -10.49
N SER A 161 -5.00 -13.73 -10.58
CA SER A 161 -6.42 -13.91 -10.86
C SER A 161 -7.19 -14.56 -9.70
N ASP A 162 -8.39 -14.07 -9.41
CA ASP A 162 -9.33 -14.65 -8.45
C ASP A 162 -10.74 -14.66 -9.05
N ARG A 163 -11.40 -15.82 -9.12
CA ARG A 163 -12.75 -15.97 -9.70
C ARG A 163 -12.88 -15.38 -11.13
N CYS A 164 -11.89 -15.65 -11.98
CA CYS A 164 -11.79 -15.14 -13.36
C CYS A 164 -11.60 -13.61 -13.49
N GLU A 165 -11.32 -12.90 -12.40
CA GLU A 165 -10.98 -11.48 -12.39
C GLU A 165 -9.48 -11.29 -12.14
N THR A 166 -8.83 -10.40 -12.91
CA THR A 166 -7.46 -9.98 -12.61
C THR A 166 -7.48 -8.98 -11.46
N ILE A 167 -6.89 -9.36 -10.33
CA ILE A 167 -6.85 -8.58 -9.09
C ILE A 167 -5.47 -7.95 -8.82
N GLY A 168 -4.53 -8.12 -9.73
CA GLY A 168 -3.18 -7.60 -9.60
C GLY A 168 -2.19 -8.30 -10.53
N ALA A 169 -0.91 -8.13 -10.23
CA ALA A 169 0.20 -8.74 -10.95
C ALA A 169 1.22 -9.33 -9.97
N VAL A 170 1.82 -10.44 -10.36
CA VAL A 170 2.97 -11.03 -9.68
C VAL A 170 4.22 -10.60 -10.43
N LEU A 171 4.90 -9.59 -9.91
CA LEU A 171 5.95 -8.83 -10.59
C LEU A 171 7.34 -9.27 -10.15
N LYS A 172 8.19 -9.64 -11.12
CA LYS A 172 9.60 -9.92 -10.89
C LYS A 172 10.41 -8.63 -10.92
N THR A 173 10.59 -7.98 -9.77
CA THR A 173 11.40 -6.75 -9.68
C THR A 173 12.91 -6.99 -9.70
N ARG A 174 13.35 -8.19 -9.32
CA ARG A 174 14.77 -8.58 -9.26
C ARG A 174 14.94 -10.09 -9.52
N PRO A 175 15.85 -10.51 -10.42
CA PRO A 175 16.17 -11.92 -10.65
C PRO A 175 16.70 -12.60 -9.39
N ASN A 176 16.53 -13.92 -9.29
CA ASN A 176 16.92 -14.74 -8.15
C ASN A 176 16.29 -14.31 -6.80
N THR A 177 15.17 -13.60 -6.85
CA THR A 177 14.41 -13.22 -5.65
C THR A 177 12.93 -13.53 -5.82
N PRO A 178 12.18 -13.75 -4.73
CA PRO A 178 10.73 -13.89 -4.81
C PRO A 178 10.07 -12.67 -5.46
N PRO A 179 9.02 -12.84 -6.27
CA PRO A 179 8.31 -11.72 -6.86
C PRO A 179 7.60 -10.85 -5.80
N LEU A 180 7.12 -9.69 -6.22
CA LEU A 180 6.19 -8.85 -5.45
C LEU A 180 4.77 -9.01 -5.99
N TYR A 181 3.79 -8.80 -5.13
CA TYR A 181 2.37 -8.84 -5.49
C TYR A 181 1.87 -7.41 -5.55
N ILE A 182 1.63 -6.94 -6.77
CA ILE A 182 1.21 -5.57 -7.05
C ILE A 182 -0.29 -5.58 -7.25
N SER A 183 -1.00 -4.72 -6.53
CA SER A 183 -2.44 -4.57 -6.70
C SER A 183 -2.86 -3.12 -6.60
N LEU A 184 -3.91 -2.79 -7.35
CA LEU A 184 -4.45 -1.44 -7.43
C LEU A 184 -5.03 -1.06 -6.07
N GLY A 185 -4.68 0.12 -5.55
CA GLY A 185 -5.27 0.68 -4.34
C GLY A 185 -6.41 1.62 -4.70
N HIS A 186 -6.09 2.75 -5.32
CA HIS A 186 -7.04 3.78 -5.73
C HIS A 186 -6.46 4.65 -6.85
N ARG A 187 -7.30 5.10 -7.79
CA ARG A 187 -7.00 6.06 -8.88
C ARG A 187 -5.79 5.70 -9.75
N ILE A 188 -5.50 4.43 -9.90
CA ILE A 188 -4.39 3.95 -10.74
C ILE A 188 -4.82 2.69 -11.49
N SER A 189 -4.31 2.48 -12.70
CA SER A 189 -4.44 1.25 -13.49
C SER A 189 -3.34 0.24 -13.15
N LEU A 190 -3.49 -1.02 -13.58
CA LEU A 190 -2.55 -2.09 -13.23
C LEU A 190 -1.19 -1.88 -13.91
N GLU A 191 -1.19 -1.57 -15.20
CA GLU A 191 -0.01 -1.34 -16.02
C GLU A 191 0.78 -0.14 -15.48
N THR A 192 0.08 0.96 -15.15
CA THR A 192 0.68 2.16 -14.57
C THR A 192 1.23 1.88 -13.17
N ALA A 193 0.53 1.10 -12.34
CA ALA A 193 1.03 0.67 -11.04
C ALA A 193 2.34 -0.14 -11.16
N ILE A 194 2.41 -1.09 -12.11
CA ILE A 194 3.62 -1.87 -12.38
C ILE A 194 4.77 -0.95 -12.81
N ALA A 195 4.51 0.00 -13.70
CA ALA A 195 5.50 0.95 -14.18
C ALA A 195 6.08 1.81 -13.05
N TYR A 196 5.23 2.37 -12.18
CA TYR A 196 5.70 3.16 -11.03
C TYR A 196 6.45 2.31 -9.99
N VAL A 197 5.99 1.09 -9.72
CA VAL A 197 6.73 0.16 -8.84
C VAL A 197 8.11 -0.12 -9.41
N MET A 198 8.20 -0.46 -10.70
CA MET A 198 9.49 -0.70 -11.36
C MET A 198 10.38 0.55 -11.35
N GLY A 199 9.83 1.73 -11.63
CA GLY A 199 10.53 3.02 -11.55
C GLY A 199 11.04 3.35 -10.15
N CYS A 200 10.38 2.85 -9.10
CA CYS A 200 10.82 2.98 -7.72
C CYS A 200 11.83 1.91 -7.28
N THR A 201 12.12 0.88 -8.11
CA THR A 201 13.11 -0.17 -7.80
C THR A 201 14.50 0.21 -8.29
N THR A 202 15.50 -0.04 -7.45
CA THR A 202 16.92 0.17 -7.78
C THR A 202 17.64 -1.17 -7.89
N LYS A 203 18.77 -1.37 -7.19
CA LYS A 203 19.47 -2.67 -7.13
C LYS A 203 18.79 -3.70 -6.22
N TYR A 204 17.73 -3.33 -5.51
CA TYR A 204 17.04 -4.15 -4.51
C TYR A 204 15.66 -4.62 -5.00
N ARG A 205 15.18 -5.73 -4.42
CA ARG A 205 13.85 -6.29 -4.69
C ARG A 205 12.72 -5.31 -4.39
N LEU A 206 12.77 -4.65 -3.22
CA LEU A 206 11.72 -3.73 -2.78
C LEU A 206 11.94 -2.33 -3.35
N PRO A 207 10.86 -1.60 -3.69
CA PRO A 207 10.93 -0.17 -4.02
C PRO A 207 11.68 0.62 -2.96
N LYS A 208 12.44 1.65 -3.38
CA LYS A 208 13.22 2.49 -2.47
C LYS A 208 12.33 3.18 -1.43
N THR A 209 11.13 3.60 -1.82
CA THR A 209 10.07 4.14 -0.95
C THR A 209 9.72 3.18 0.18
N ALA A 210 9.39 1.92 -0.14
CA ALA A 210 9.04 0.89 0.84
C ALA A 210 10.22 0.56 1.79
N ARG A 211 11.46 0.62 1.29
CA ARG A 211 12.66 0.37 2.10
C ARG A 211 12.90 1.46 3.14
N PHE A 212 12.84 2.73 2.75
CA PHE A 212 12.94 3.84 3.71
C PHE A 212 11.83 3.77 4.75
N ALA A 213 10.59 3.55 4.31
CA ALA A 213 9.46 3.47 5.24
C ALA A 213 9.60 2.30 6.21
N HIS A 214 10.08 1.13 5.76
CA HIS A 214 10.36 -0.02 6.62
C HIS A 214 11.49 0.26 7.63
N GLU A 215 12.62 0.80 7.18
CA GLU A 215 13.74 1.19 8.06
C GLU A 215 13.28 2.17 9.14
N LEU A 216 12.53 3.19 8.73
CA LEU A 216 11.94 4.14 9.66
C LEU A 216 11.00 3.44 10.63
N ALA A 217 10.11 2.56 10.18
CA ALA A 217 9.09 1.89 11.00
C ALA A 217 9.62 0.78 11.93
N SER A 218 10.85 0.29 11.71
CA SER A 218 11.47 -0.78 12.51
C SER A 218 12.40 -0.30 13.62
N GLY A 219 12.69 1.00 13.70
CA GLY A 219 13.54 1.59 14.74
C GLY A 219 12.81 2.06 15.98
#